data_AF-A0A484U3H5-F1
#
_entry.id   AF-A0A484U3H5-F1
#
_cell.length_a   1.000
_cell.length_b   1.000
_cell.length_c   1.000
_cell.angle_alpha   90.00
_cell.angle_beta   90.00
_cell.angle_gamma   90.00
#
_symmetry.space_group_name_H-M   'P 1'
#
loop_
_entity.id
_entity.type
_entity.pdbx_description
1 polymer ?
#
loop_
_entity_poly.entity_id
_entity_poly.type
_entity_poly.pdbx_seq_one_letter_code
_entity_poly.pdbx_strand_id
1 'polypeptide(L)' 'MLTQDFCFSVRAGAYILRYEINQAGGSFWDGVGHYHSRTPKFKYPYIQRVYKNSQKF' A
#
# COMPACT_ATOMS: atom_id res chain seq x y z
N MET A 1 -4.86 21.45 -1.73
CA MET A 1 -3.61 21.07 -2.44
C MET A 1 -2.95 19.92 -1.70
N LEU A 2 -3.36 18.69 -1.98
CA LEU A 2 -2.75 17.43 -1.51
C LEU A 2 -2.63 16.47 -2.69
N THR A 3 -3.69 16.44 -3.50
CA THR A 3 -3.85 15.65 -4.72
C THR A 3 -3.43 16.36 -6.01
N GLN A 4 -3.23 17.68 -5.97
CA GLN A 4 -2.89 18.49 -7.15
C GLN A 4 -1.37 18.58 -7.41
N ASP A 5 -0.56 18.26 -6.40
CA ASP A 5 0.89 18.13 -6.52
C ASP A 5 1.24 16.64 -6.52
N PHE A 6 1.82 16.17 -7.63
CA PHE A 6 2.19 14.78 -7.80
C PHE A 6 3.24 14.32 -6.78
N CYS A 7 4.29 15.12 -6.57
CA CYS A 7 5.36 14.79 -5.63
C CYS A 7 4.84 14.72 -4.20
N PHE A 8 3.94 15.62 -3.83
CA PHE A 8 3.30 15.59 -2.52
C PHE A 8 2.36 14.39 -2.35
N SER A 9 1.59 14.06 -3.39
CA SER A 9 0.73 12.87 -3.41
C SER A 9 1.53 11.59 -3.23
N VAL A 10 2.66 11.45 -3.94
CA VAL A 10 3.54 10.27 -3.83
C VAL A 10 4.13 10.17 -2.42
N ARG A 11 4.60 11.29 -1.83
CA ARG A 11 5.11 11.32 -0.46
C ARG A 11 4.06 10.92 0.57
N ALA A 12 2.85 11.45 0.45
CA ALA A 12 1.74 11.11 1.35
C ALA A 12 1.37 9.62 1.24
N GLY A 13 1.27 9.08 0.01
CA GLY A 13 1.01 7.66 -0.22
C GLY A 13 2.11 6.75 0.37
N ALA A 14 3.37 7.10 0.16
CA ALA A 14 4.51 6.36 0.71
C ALA A 14 4.52 6.37 2.25
N TYR A 15 4.17 7.51 2.87
CA TYR A 15 4.04 7.62 4.32
C TYR A 15 2.96 6.68 4.86
N ILE A 16 1.76 6.70 4.28
CA ILE A 16 0.65 5.83 4.72
C ILE A 16 1.02 4.35 4.54
N LEU A 17 1.66 3.99 3.42
CA LEU A 17 2.12 2.62 3.19
C LEU A 17 3.13 2.18 4.27
N ARG A 18 4.11 3.04 4.63
CA ARG A 18 5.06 2.72 5.70
C ARG A 18 4.37 2.57 7.05
N TYR A 19 3.43 3.45 7.37
CA TYR A 19 2.63 3.34 8.58
C TYR A 19 1.93 1.99 8.68
N GLU A 20 1.27 1.55 7.60
CA GLU A 20 0.55 0.28 7.56
C GLU A 20 1.46 -0.94 7.65
N ILE A 21 2.67 -0.89 7.08
CA ILE A 21 3.69 -1.93 7.27
C ILE A 21 4.12 -2.01 8.73
N ASN A 22 4.34 -0.87 9.39
CA ASN A 22 4.67 -0.86 10.81
C ASN A 22 3.53 -1.45 11.66
N GLN A 23 2.27 -1.09 11.36
CA GLN A 23 1.09 -1.64 12.05
C GLN A 23 0.92 -3.16 11.83
N ALA A 24 1.37 -3.68 10.69
CA ALA A 24 1.38 -5.11 10.39
C ALA A 24 2.58 -5.86 11.00
N GLY A 25 3.22 -5.31 12.05
CA GLY A 25 4.37 -5.92 12.71
C GLY A 25 5.61 -6.01 11.80
N GLY A 26 5.73 -5.13 10.81
CA GLY A 26 6.82 -5.15 9.83
C GLY A 26 6.59 -6.09 8.64
N SER A 27 5.46 -6.80 8.58
CA SER A 27 5.11 -7.61 7.42
C SER A 27 4.83 -6.73 6.20
N PHE A 28 5.73 -6.77 5.22
CA PHE A 28 5.63 -5.95 4.01
C PHE A 28 4.32 -6.19 3.25
N TRP A 29 4.02 -7.45 2.91
CA TRP A 29 2.84 -7.79 2.12
C TRP A 29 1.54 -7.56 2.86
N ASP A 30 1.53 -7.77 4.18
CA ASP A 30 0.34 -7.50 4.98
C ASP A 30 0.09 -5.99 5.10
N GLY A 31 1.15 -5.19 5.25
CA GLY A 31 1.08 -3.72 5.18
C GLY A 31 0.60 -3.19 3.82
N VAL A 32 1.09 -3.74 2.71
CA VAL A 32 0.59 -3.44 1.35
C VAL A 32 -0.91 -3.74 1.25
N GLY A 33 -1.35 -4.84 1.83
CA GLY A 33 -2.76 -5.18 1.93
C GLY A 33 -3.56 -4.15 2.73
N HIS A 34 -3.08 -3.80 3.93
CA HIS A 34 -3.75 -2.87 4.84
C HIS A 34 -3.86 -1.45 4.30
N TYR A 35 -2.88 -1.00 3.50
CA TYR A 35 -2.95 0.27 2.76
C TYR A 35 -4.25 0.39 1.94
N HIS A 36 -4.74 -0.74 1.40
CA HIS A 36 -6.00 -0.77 0.66
C HIS A 36 -7.20 -1.16 1.55
N SER A 37 -7.09 -2.22 2.35
CA SER A 37 -8.15 -2.68 3.25
C SER A 37 -7.64 -3.70 4.26
N ARG A 38 -8.10 -3.61 5.50
CA ARG A 38 -7.90 -4.64 6.53
C ARG A 38 -8.84 -5.84 6.38
N THR A 39 -9.89 -5.73 5.57
CA THR A 39 -10.85 -6.82 5.35
C THR A 39 -10.26 -7.86 4.40
N PRO A 40 -10.12 -9.14 4.81
CA PRO A 40 -9.45 -10.17 4.01
C PRO A 40 -9.95 -10.29 2.56
N LYS A 41 -11.26 -10.17 2.34
CA LYS A 41 -11.91 -10.23 1.02
C LYS A 41 -11.38 -9.18 0.03
N PHE A 42 -10.93 -8.02 0.51
CA PHE A 42 -10.38 -6.94 -0.34
C PHE A 42 -8.85 -6.87 -0.26
N LYS A 43 -8.27 -7.27 0.88
CA LYS A 43 -6.83 -7.28 1.15
C LYS A 43 -6.08 -8.19 0.18
N TYR A 44 -6.48 -9.46 0.08
CA TYR A 44 -5.72 -10.45 -0.68
C TYR A 44 -5.73 -10.22 -2.19
N PRO A 45 -6.87 -9.87 -2.83
CA PRO A 45 -6.87 -9.52 -4.25
C PRO A 45 -6.00 -8.30 -4.56
N TYR A 46 -5.95 -7.31 -3.66
CA TYR A 46 -5.09 -6.14 -3.81
C TYR A 46 -3.61 -6.52 -3.79
N ILE A 47 -3.19 -7.32 -2.79
CA ILE A 47 -1.81 -7.83 -2.69
C ILE A 47 -1.42 -8.57 -3.98
N GLN A 48 -2.26 -9.48 -4.47
CA GLN A 48 -1.99 -10.23 -5.70
C GLN A 48 -1.82 -9.31 -6.92
N ARG A 49 -2.64 -8.26 -7.03
CA ARG A 49 -2.52 -7.29 -8.13
C ARG A 49 -1.22 -6.49 -8.04
N VAL A 50 -0.85 -6.02 -6.85
CA VAL A 50 0.41 -5.28 -6.64
C VAL A 50 1.61 -6.18 -6.93
N TYR A 51 1.61 -7.41 -6.42
CA TYR A 51 2.66 -8.41 -6.68
C TYR A 51 2.83 -8.69 -8.18
N LYS A 52 1.74 -8.94 -8.90
CA LYS A 52 1.81 -9.16 -10.37
C LYS A 52 2.36 -7.94 -11.11
N ASN A 53 2.08 -6.73 -10.63
CA ASN A 53 2.61 -5.52 -11.23
C ASN A 53 4.09 -5.29 -10.88
N SER A 54 4.54 -5.68 -9.69
CA SER A 54 5.95 -5.54 -9.30
C SER A 54 6.88 -6.51 -10.04
N GLN A 55 6.36 -7.56 -10.66
CA GLN A 55 7.15 -8.47 -11.50
C GLN A 55 7.39 -7.95 -12.92
N LYS A 56 6.72 -6.86 -13.33
CA LYS A 56 6.82 -6.29 -14.68
C LYS A 56 7.93 -5.24 -14.80
N PHE A 57 8.53 -4.87 -13.69
CA PHE A 57 9.58 -3.86 -13.54
C PHE A 57 10.71 -4.46 -12.70
#